data_AF-A0A257UXJ8-F1
#
_entry.id   AF-A0A257UXJ8-F1
#
_cell.length_a   1.000
_cell.length_b   1.000
_cell.length_c   1.000
_cell.angle_alpha   90.00
_cell.angle_beta   90.00
_cell.angle_gamma   90.00
#
_symmetry.space_group_name_H-M   'P 1'
#
loop_
_entity.id
_entity.type
_entity.pdbx_description
1 polymer ?
#
loop_
_entity_poly.entity_id
_entity_poly.type
_entity_poly.pdbx_seq_one_letter_code
_entity_poly.pdbx_strand_id
1 'polypeptide(L)'
;MIDALLAQLRSRDPSICLALAALVRSADAEGATPFGTAAVAYREDYLGAMRRAAGDAAGPDPGTLSVDDVRRHLATSVLPRLATEGIIADPGRGWDDQSAVRFRPEAWTAIAADREAARQLLLEAAWQGMVTHDTGEHAAPSAA
;
A
#
# COMPACT_ATOMS: atom_id res chain seq x y z
N MET A 1 -10.84 -16.57 -4.01
CA MET A 1 -11.51 -15.45 -3.29
C MET A 1 -10.54 -14.28 -3.09
N ILE A 2 -9.30 -14.54 -2.66
CA ILE A 2 -8.23 -13.52 -2.66
C ILE A 2 -7.90 -13.00 -4.06
N ASP A 3 -7.97 -13.84 -5.10
CA ASP A 3 -7.71 -13.43 -6.50
C ASP A 3 -8.68 -12.38 -7.03
N ALA A 4 -9.95 -12.43 -6.62
CA ALA A 4 -10.96 -11.45 -7.02
C ALA A 4 -10.73 -10.11 -6.30
N LEU A 5 -10.37 -10.15 -5.02
CA LEU A 5 -9.97 -8.97 -4.25
C LEU A 5 -8.68 -8.34 -4.82
N LEU A 6 -7.64 -9.14 -5.07
CA LEU A 6 -6.40 -8.70 -5.70
C LEU A 6 -6.64 -8.20 -7.14
N ALA A 7 -7.59 -8.77 -7.88
CA ALA A 7 -8.00 -8.29 -9.19
C ALA A 7 -8.70 -6.92 -9.13
N GLN A 8 -9.52 -6.67 -8.11
CA GLN A 8 -10.16 -5.37 -7.90
C GLN A 8 -9.17 -4.30 -7.43
N LEU A 9 -8.21 -4.68 -6.56
CA LEU A 9 -7.15 -3.79 -6.09
C LEU A 9 -6.18 -3.39 -7.21
N ARG A 10 -5.91 -4.29 -8.16
CA ARG A 10 -5.13 -3.98 -9.38
C ARG A 10 -5.68 -2.81 -10.19
N SER A 11 -6.98 -2.50 -10.10
CA SER A 11 -7.59 -1.37 -10.82
C SER A 11 -7.75 -0.11 -9.95
N ARG A 12 -7.43 -0.16 -8.66
CA ARG A 12 -7.78 0.88 -7.70
C ARG A 12 -6.62 1.16 -6.75
N ASP A 13 -6.05 2.34 -6.96
CA ASP A 13 -5.23 3.07 -5.98
C ASP A 13 -3.92 2.35 -5.57
N PRO A 14 -2.77 2.74 -6.16
CA PRO A 14 -1.46 2.23 -5.78
C PRO A 14 -1.18 2.28 -4.28
N SER A 15 -1.73 3.27 -3.57
CA SER A 15 -1.55 3.41 -2.13
C SER A 15 -2.18 2.27 -1.33
N ILE A 16 -3.31 1.71 -1.78
CA ILE A 16 -3.93 0.56 -1.10
C ILE A 16 -3.06 -0.69 -1.28
N CYS A 17 -2.57 -0.91 -2.50
CA CYS A 17 -1.69 -2.04 -2.81
C CYS A 17 -0.37 -1.96 -2.03
N LEU A 18 0.25 -0.79 -1.95
CA LEU A 18 1.48 -0.57 -1.17
C LEU A 18 1.24 -0.74 0.33
N ALA A 19 0.12 -0.27 0.87
CA ALA A 19 -0.21 -0.46 2.28
C ALA A 19 -0.42 -1.93 2.62
N LEU A 20 -1.12 -2.68 1.78
CA LEU A 20 -1.25 -4.11 1.97
C LEU A 20 0.11 -4.81 1.86
N ALA A 21 0.94 -4.49 0.86
CA ALA A 21 2.27 -5.08 0.75
C ALA A 21 3.12 -4.83 2.00
N ALA A 22 3.07 -3.61 2.55
CA ALA A 22 3.78 -3.21 3.76
C ALA A 22 3.26 -3.95 5.01
N LEU A 23 1.95 -4.04 5.19
CA LEU A 23 1.32 -4.80 6.28
C LEU A 23 1.64 -6.29 6.16
N VAL A 24 1.55 -6.85 4.96
CA VAL A 24 1.93 -8.25 4.70
C VAL A 24 3.41 -8.47 4.98
N ARG A 25 4.31 -7.53 4.73
CA ARG A 25 5.73 -7.67 5.10
C ARG A 25 5.96 -7.64 6.60
N SER A 26 5.24 -6.79 7.32
CA SER A 26 5.51 -6.47 8.71
C SER A 26 4.62 -7.17 9.73
N ALA A 27 3.61 -7.92 9.27
CA ALA A 27 2.71 -8.69 10.13
C ALA A 27 3.44 -9.77 10.94
N ASP A 28 3.05 -9.93 12.20
CA ASP A 28 3.41 -11.09 13.01
C ASP A 28 2.61 -12.34 12.59
N ALA A 29 2.69 -13.41 13.39
CA ALA A 29 1.98 -14.66 13.12
C ALA A 29 0.45 -14.50 13.16
N GLU A 30 -0.07 -13.52 13.90
CA GLU A 30 -1.50 -13.25 14.07
C GLU A 30 -2.04 -12.24 13.04
N GLY A 31 -1.18 -11.72 12.15
CA GLY A 31 -1.59 -10.73 11.17
C GLY A 31 -1.65 -9.31 11.74
N ALA A 32 -0.92 -9.03 12.82
CA ALA A 32 -0.86 -7.70 13.43
C ALA A 32 0.46 -6.99 13.10
N THR A 33 0.38 -5.67 12.91
CA THR A 33 1.54 -4.81 12.66
C THR A 33 1.42 -3.54 13.50
N PRO A 34 2.44 -3.15 14.29
CA PRO A 34 2.46 -1.84 14.95
C PRO A 34 2.34 -0.72 13.91
N PHE A 35 1.53 0.31 14.19
CA PHE A 35 1.25 1.36 13.20
C PHE A 35 2.50 2.09 12.71
N GLY A 36 3.43 2.40 13.61
CA GLY A 36 4.72 2.99 13.24
C GLY A 36 5.55 2.10 12.29
N THR A 37 5.54 0.78 12.50
CA THR A 37 6.20 -0.18 11.61
C THR A 37 5.53 -0.23 10.24
N ALA A 38 4.19 -0.20 10.19
CA ALA A 38 3.45 -0.14 8.94
C ALA A 38 3.77 1.14 8.15
N ALA A 39 3.89 2.29 8.81
CA ALA A 39 4.24 3.55 8.18
C ALA A 39 5.64 3.55 7.57
N VAL A 40 6.64 3.02 8.27
CA VAL A 40 7.99 2.88 7.73
C VAL A 40 8.00 1.93 6.52
N ALA A 41 7.36 0.77 6.64
CA ALA A 41 7.30 -0.21 5.57
C ALA A 41 6.60 0.34 4.31
N TYR A 42 5.49 1.05 4.49
CA TYR A 42 4.78 1.71 3.40
C TYR A 42 5.67 2.71 2.66
N ARG A 43 6.39 3.55 3.41
CA ARG A 43 7.30 4.55 2.85
C ARG A 43 8.37 3.91 1.98
N GLU A 44 8.98 2.84 2.47
CA GLU A 44 10.02 2.12 1.74
C GLU A 44 9.49 1.50 0.45
N ASP A 45 8.33 0.84 0.52
CA ASP A 45 7.70 0.22 -0.64
C ASP A 45 7.28 1.31 -1.67
N TYR A 46 6.74 2.45 -1.23
CA TYR A 46 6.41 3.60 -2.08
C TYR A 46 7.65 4.18 -2.77
N LEU A 47 8.73 4.45 -2.04
CA LEU A 47 9.99 4.97 -2.60
C LEU A 47 10.66 3.94 -3.52
N GLY A 48 10.51 2.64 -3.25
CA GLY A 48 10.94 1.57 -4.15
C GLY A 48 10.14 1.57 -5.46
N ALA A 49 8.81 1.68 -5.37
CA ALA A 49 7.92 1.73 -6.53
C ALA A 49 8.15 2.99 -7.38
N MET A 50 8.33 4.16 -6.76
CA MET A 50 8.70 5.40 -7.45
C MET A 50 10.01 5.27 -8.23
N ARG A 51 11.07 4.73 -7.60
CA ARG A 51 12.35 4.49 -8.28
C ARG A 51 12.21 3.54 -9.46
N ARG A 52 11.43 2.47 -9.29
CA ARG A 52 11.16 1.52 -10.37
C ARG A 52 10.36 2.15 -11.51
N ALA A 53 9.37 3.00 -11.21
CA ALA A 53 8.56 3.69 -12.21
C ALA A 53 9.37 4.73 -13.01
N ALA A 54 10.25 5.46 -12.36
CA ALA A 54 11.07 6.49 -13.01
C ALA A 54 12.23 5.92 -13.87
N GLY A 55 12.62 4.66 -13.65
CA GLY A 55 13.65 3.97 -14.44
C GLY A 55 15.07 4.57 -14.27
N ASP A 56 15.99 4.23 -15.18
CA ASP A 56 17.41 4.64 -15.13
C ASP A 56 17.63 6.16 -15.31
N ALA A 57 16.59 6.91 -15.69
CA ALA A 57 16.65 8.36 -15.86
C ALA A 57 16.40 9.15 -14.55
N ALA A 58 16.00 8.47 -13.47
CA ALA A 58 15.80 9.10 -12.18
C ALA A 58 17.14 9.51 -11.57
N GLY A 59 17.38 10.82 -11.46
CA GLY A 59 18.44 11.35 -10.61
C GLY A 59 18.31 10.86 -9.15
N PRO A 60 19.32 11.13 -8.29
CA PRO A 60 19.48 10.46 -7.00
C PRO A 60 18.42 10.76 -5.92
N ASP A 61 17.30 11.43 -6.21
CA ASP A 61 16.29 11.72 -5.18
C ASP A 61 14.84 11.60 -5.70
N PRO A 62 14.12 10.50 -5.40
CA PRO A 62 12.68 10.38 -5.65
C PRO A 62 11.82 11.27 -4.73
N GLY A 63 12.44 12.10 -3.88
CA GLY A 63 11.78 13.01 -2.96
C GLY A 63 11.84 12.50 -1.51
N THR A 64 11.97 13.43 -0.57
CA THR A 64 11.94 13.13 0.86
C THR A 64 10.49 13.00 1.36
N LEU A 65 9.85 11.86 1.11
CA LEU A 65 8.58 11.54 1.77
C LEU A 65 8.84 11.35 3.27
N SER A 66 8.24 12.16 4.14
CA SER A 66 8.40 12.04 5.59
C SER A 66 7.58 10.89 6.18
N VAL A 67 8.06 10.27 7.25
CA VAL A 67 7.30 9.24 7.98
C VAL A 67 6.03 9.84 8.60
N ASP A 68 6.04 11.11 9.03
CA ASP A 68 4.85 11.74 9.62
C ASP A 68 3.76 12.03 8.58
N ASP A 69 4.14 12.38 7.35
CA ASP A 69 3.19 12.52 6.25
C ASP A 69 2.60 11.17 5.86
N VAL A 70 3.42 10.11 5.87
CA VAL A 70 2.94 8.74 5.66
C VAL A 70 1.99 8.30 6.76
N ARG A 71 2.31 8.54 8.04
CA ARG A 71 1.39 8.25 9.16
C ARG A 71 0.06 8.96 8.96
N ARG A 72 0.10 10.27 8.66
CA ARG A 72 -1.12 11.06 8.41
C ARG A 72 -1.92 10.46 7.26
N HIS A 73 -1.28 10.17 6.12
CA HIS A 73 -1.94 9.59 4.95
C HIS A 73 -2.55 8.20 5.23
N LEU A 74 -1.82 7.31 5.90
CA LEU A 74 -2.32 5.99 6.27
C LEU A 74 -3.53 6.11 7.20
N ALA A 75 -3.45 6.92 8.25
CA ALA A 75 -4.51 7.04 9.25
C ALA A 75 -5.79 7.70 8.69
N THR A 76 -5.67 8.68 7.79
CA THR A 76 -6.84 9.44 7.30
C THR A 76 -7.41 8.94 5.98
N SER A 77 -6.65 8.16 5.21
CA SER A 77 -7.04 7.76 3.86
C SER A 77 -7.00 6.25 3.66
N VAL A 78 -5.82 5.62 3.82
CA VAL A 78 -5.63 4.24 3.36
C VAL A 78 -6.23 3.21 4.32
N LEU A 79 -5.93 3.31 5.62
CA LEU A 79 -6.44 2.36 6.61
C LEU A 79 -7.96 2.40 6.77
N PRO A 80 -8.64 3.58 6.79
CA PRO A 80 -10.10 3.63 6.78
C PRO A 80 -10.73 2.89 5.58
N ARG A 81 -10.13 3.00 4.40
CA ARG A 81 -10.61 2.28 3.20
C ARG A 81 -10.40 0.78 3.36
N LEU A 82 -9.23 0.34 3.80
CA LEU A 82 -8.96 -1.08 4.05
C LEU A 82 -9.91 -1.69 5.09
N ALA A 83 -10.28 -0.90 6.11
CA ALA A 83 -11.26 -1.32 7.10
C ALA A 83 -12.68 -1.39 6.51
N THR A 84 -13.06 -0.41 5.69
CA THR A 84 -14.35 -0.40 4.97
C THR A 84 -14.50 -1.60 4.04
N GLU A 85 -13.42 -1.98 3.35
CA GLU A 85 -13.37 -3.18 2.50
C GLU A 85 -13.28 -4.50 3.30
N GLY A 86 -13.27 -4.42 4.63
CA GLY A 86 -13.27 -5.60 5.50
C GLY A 86 -11.96 -6.39 5.48
N ILE A 87 -10.83 -5.75 5.15
CA ILE A 87 -9.52 -6.41 5.11
C ILE A 87 -8.80 -6.33 6.45
N ILE A 88 -8.89 -5.18 7.10
CA ILE A 88 -8.35 -4.94 8.45
C ILE A 88 -9.48 -4.63 9.43
N ALA A 89 -9.22 -4.79 10.72
CA ALA A 89 -10.12 -4.35 11.76
C ALA A 89 -10.08 -2.82 11.92
N ASP A 90 -11.25 -2.19 12.03
CA ASP A 90 -11.38 -0.79 12.44
C ASP A 90 -11.24 -0.68 13.98
N PRO A 91 -10.28 0.09 14.51
CA PRO A 91 -10.15 0.32 15.94
C PRO A 91 -11.27 1.22 16.53
N GLY A 92 -12.14 1.83 15.71
CA GLY A 92 -13.26 2.69 16.11
C GLY A 92 -12.87 4.07 16.64
N ARG A 93 -11.59 4.27 16.98
CA ARG A 93 -11.01 5.53 17.49
C ARG A 93 -9.96 6.15 16.54
N GLY A 94 -9.76 5.55 15.37
CA GLY A 94 -8.64 5.85 14.47
C GLY A 94 -7.34 5.15 14.88
N TRP A 95 -6.30 5.35 14.07
CA TRP A 95 -4.95 4.79 14.29
C TRP A 95 -3.99 5.86 14.83
N ASP A 96 -3.30 5.52 15.91
CA ASP A 96 -2.23 6.30 16.54
C ASP A 96 -0.96 5.45 16.72
N ASP A 97 0.11 6.02 17.26
CA ASP A 97 1.40 5.32 17.43
C ASP A 97 1.33 4.12 18.39
N GLN A 98 0.31 4.02 19.25
CA GLN A 98 0.10 2.88 20.14
C GLN A 98 -0.78 1.80 19.48
N SER A 99 -1.35 2.08 18.32
CA SER A 99 -2.27 1.19 17.63
C SER A 99 -1.53 0.10 16.85
N ALA A 100 -2.15 -1.07 16.78
CA ALA A 100 -1.76 -2.12 15.86
C ALA A 100 -2.79 -2.19 14.74
N VAL A 101 -2.32 -2.22 13.50
CA VAL A 101 -3.12 -2.55 12.32
C VAL A 101 -3.24 -4.07 12.27
N ARG A 102 -4.46 -4.61 12.30
CA ARG A 102 -4.71 -6.05 12.30
C ARG A 102 -5.53 -6.47 11.10
N PHE A 103 -5.06 -7.46 10.36
CA PHE A 103 -5.89 -8.14 9.38
C PHE A 103 -7.10 -8.80 10.05
N ARG A 104 -8.23 -8.88 9.36
CA ARG A 104 -9.33 -9.75 9.79
C ARG A 104 -8.93 -11.22 9.59
N PRO A 105 -9.36 -12.16 10.45
CA PRO A 105 -8.89 -13.55 10.41
C PRO A 105 -9.04 -14.24 9.05
N GLU A 106 -10.16 -14.00 8.36
CA GLU A 106 -10.45 -14.55 7.04
C GLU A 106 -9.45 -14.04 5.98
N ALA A 107 -9.19 -12.72 5.98
CA ALA A 107 -8.22 -12.11 5.07
C ALA A 107 -6.80 -12.59 5.38
N TRP A 108 -6.42 -12.65 6.67
CA TRP A 108 -5.10 -13.10 7.06
C TRP A 108 -4.84 -14.55 6.68
N THR A 109 -5.79 -15.44 6.93
CA THR A 109 -5.66 -16.86 6.58
C THR A 109 -5.40 -17.05 5.09
N ALA A 110 -6.11 -16.30 4.25
CA ALA A 110 -5.93 -16.36 2.80
C ALA A 110 -4.57 -15.81 2.35
N ILE A 111 -4.09 -14.72 2.96
CA ILE A 111 -2.80 -14.10 2.64
C ILE A 111 -1.62 -14.95 3.16
N ALA A 112 -1.72 -15.43 4.40
CA ALA A 112 -0.64 -16.12 5.09
C ALA A 112 -0.30 -17.49 4.48
N ALA A 113 -1.24 -18.07 3.71
CA ALA A 113 -1.01 -19.32 2.97
C ALA A 113 0.14 -19.20 1.95
N ASP A 114 0.29 -18.03 1.31
CA ASP A 114 1.43 -17.72 0.44
C ASP A 114 1.79 -16.23 0.55
N ARG A 115 2.38 -15.89 1.69
CA ARG A 115 2.66 -14.51 2.10
C ARG A 115 3.58 -13.78 1.12
N GLU A 116 4.59 -14.47 0.60
CA GLU A 116 5.56 -13.88 -0.32
C GLU A 116 4.92 -13.63 -1.69
N ALA A 117 4.22 -14.62 -2.25
CA ALA A 117 3.54 -14.43 -3.54
C ALA A 117 2.48 -13.31 -3.45
N ALA A 118 1.68 -13.27 -2.37
CA ALA A 118 0.70 -12.22 -2.15
C ALA A 118 1.36 -10.83 -2.11
N ARG A 119 2.49 -10.68 -1.40
CA ARG A 119 3.23 -9.42 -1.35
C ARG A 119 3.75 -9.01 -2.72
N GLN A 120 4.35 -9.93 -3.48
CA GLN A 120 4.88 -9.64 -4.82
C GLN A 120 3.79 -9.17 -5.77
N LEU A 121 2.62 -9.83 -5.76
CA LEU A 121 1.47 -9.43 -6.57
C LEU A 121 0.97 -8.02 -6.23
N LEU A 122 0.95 -7.65 -4.95
CA LEU A 122 0.56 -6.30 -4.50
C LEU A 122 1.56 -5.23 -4.94
N LEU A 123 2.86 -5.51 -4.83
CA LEU A 123 3.90 -4.57 -5.29
C LEU A 123 3.86 -4.36 -6.81
N GLU A 124 3.66 -5.43 -7.57
CA GLU A 124 3.51 -5.36 -9.03
C GLU A 124 2.26 -4.56 -9.41
N ALA A 125 1.12 -4.82 -8.75
CA ALA A 125 -0.12 -4.08 -8.96
C ALA A 125 0.05 -2.58 -8.68
N ALA A 126 0.70 -2.23 -7.57
CA ALA A 126 0.98 -0.83 -7.23
C ALA A 126 1.83 -0.15 -8.29
N TRP A 127 2.93 -0.78 -8.72
CA TRP A 127 3.82 -0.22 -9.73
C TRP A 127 3.10 0.01 -11.06
N GLN A 128 2.32 -0.96 -11.54
CA GLN A 128 1.50 -0.83 -12.75
C GLN A 128 0.51 0.34 -12.64
N GLY A 129 -0.15 0.50 -11.48
CA GLY A 129 -1.03 1.63 -11.22
C GLY A 129 -0.30 2.97 -11.24
N MET A 130 0.92 3.06 -10.71
CA MET A 130 1.71 4.30 -10.72
C MET A 130 2.13 4.70 -12.13
N VAL A 131 2.60 3.75 -12.96
CA VAL A 131 3.01 4.01 -14.35
C VAL A 131 1.83 4.43 -15.22
N THR A 132 0.67 3.80 -15.03
CA THR A 132 -0.55 4.13 -15.81
C THR A 132 -1.11 5.50 -15.46
N HIS A 133 -1.06 5.92 -14.19
CA HIS A 133 -1.46 7.26 -13.77
C HIS A 133 -0.47 8.35 -14.25
N ASP A 134 0.84 8.12 -14.19
CA ASP A 134 1.86 9.06 -14.68
C ASP A 134 1.76 9.32 -16.20
N THR A 135 1.42 8.27 -16.97
CA THR A 135 1.19 8.39 -18.42
C THR A 135 -0.08 9.19 -18.75
N GLY A 136 -1.07 9.21 -17.85
CA GLY A 136 -2.34 9.93 -18.03
C GLY A 136 -2.24 11.45 -17.79
N GLU A 137 -1.35 11.90 -16.90
CA GLU A 137 -1.17 13.32 -16.59
C GLU A 137 -0.28 14.06 -17.61
N HIS A 138 0.53 13.34 -18.40
CA HIS A 138 1.33 13.92 -19.50
C HIS A 138 0.58 14.01 -20.85
N ALA A 139 -0.65 13.51 -20.94
CA ALA A 139 -1.47 13.57 -22.16
C ALA A 139 -2.49 14.71 -22.12
N ALA A 140 -2.03 15.97 -22.02
CA ALA A 140 -2.83 17.13 -22.40
C ALA A 140 -2.48 17.56 -23.84
N PRO A 141 -3.46 17.74 -24.74
CA PRO A 141 -3.21 18.02 -26.15
C PRO A 141 -2.65 19.43 -26.35
N SER A 142 -1.54 19.52 -27.08
CA SER A 142 -1.14 20.77 -27.73
C SER A 142 -2.19 21.15 -28.76
N ALA A 143 -2.92 22.23 -28.50
CA ALA A 143 -3.73 22.93 -29.49
C ALA A 143 -3.85 24.42 -29.11
N ALA A 144 -2.98 25.23 -29.71
CA ALA A 144 -3.25 26.60 -30.17
C ALA A 144 -2.11 27.03 -31.10
#